data_AF-A0A6L8I5E6-F1
#
_entry.id   AF-A0A6L8I5E6-F1
#
_cell.length_a   1.000
_cell.length_b   1.000
_cell.length_c   1.000
_cell.angle_alpha   90.00
_cell.angle_beta   90.00
_cell.angle_gamma   90.00
#
_symmetry.space_group_name_H-M   'P 1'
#
loop_
_entity.id
_entity.type
_entity.pdbx_description
1 polymer ?
#
loop_
_entity_poly.entity_id
_entity_poly.type
_entity_poly.pdbx_seq_one_letter_code
_entity_poly.pdbx_strand_id
1 'polypeptide(L)'
;MDKGISDLKKRLGACNLCNARFAATATGHRPRPVVWFESTARLLVAGQAPGRQVHESGIPFKDRSGDRLRDWMGVDESTFYDTSRVAIVPMAFCFPGYGASGSDLPPPAICT
;
A
#
# COMPACT_ATOMS: atom_id res chain seq x y z
N MET A 1 22.31 -3.44 12.29
CA MET A 1 21.99 -2.48 11.21
C MET A 1 20.49 -2.58 10.96
N ASP A 2 19.76 -1.45 10.86
CA ASP A 2 18.33 -1.27 10.43
C ASP A 2 17.47 -0.29 11.25
N LYS A 3 18.07 0.46 12.20
CA LYS A 3 17.33 1.45 13.00
C LYS A 3 16.57 2.49 12.14
N GLY A 4 17.13 2.88 11.00
CA GLY A 4 16.52 3.85 10.08
C GLY A 4 15.29 3.33 9.34
N ILE A 5 15.32 2.10 8.81
CA ILE A 5 14.16 1.50 8.13
C ILE A 5 13.03 1.23 9.13
N SER A 6 13.36 0.71 10.32
CA SER A 6 12.37 0.48 11.37
C SER A 6 11.68 1.78 11.80
N ASP A 7 12.43 2.86 11.99
CA ASP A 7 11.88 4.18 12.31
C ASP A 7 10.99 4.74 11.18
N LEU A 8 11.46 4.64 9.93
CA LEU A 8 10.69 5.06 8.76
C LEU A 8 9.35 4.31 8.66
N LYS A 9 9.36 2.99 8.82
CA LYS A 9 8.15 2.17 8.82
C LYS A 9 7.17 2.59 9.90
N LYS A 10 7.66 2.88 11.12
CA LYS A 10 6.82 3.37 12.22
C LYS A 10 6.18 4.72 11.89
N ARG A 11 6.97 5.66 11.36
CA ARG A 11 6.48 6.99 10.97
C ARG A 11 5.45 6.93 9.85
N LEU A 12 5.70 6.12 8.82
CA LEU A 12 4.76 5.89 7.73
C LEU A 12 3.47 5.21 8.24
N GLY A 13 3.59 4.18 9.08
CA GLY A 13 2.47 3.46 9.67
C GLY A 13 1.58 4.33 10.57
N ALA A 14 2.16 5.37 11.19
CA ALA A 14 1.44 6.33 12.03
C ALA A 14 0.93 7.56 11.25
N CYS A 15 1.17 7.66 9.95
CA CYS A 15 0.81 8.83 9.16
C CYS A 15 -0.71 9.02 9.09
N ASN A 16 -1.16 10.24 9.43
CA ASN A 16 -2.57 10.63 9.42
C ASN A 16 -2.83 11.95 8.66
N LEU A 17 -1.87 12.43 7.87
CA LEU A 17 -1.94 13.74 7.19
C LEU A 17 -3.17 13.90 6.29
N CYS A 18 -3.66 12.82 5.67
CA CYS A 18 -4.81 12.84 4.77
C CYS A 18 -6.17 12.71 5.49
N ASN A 19 -6.25 12.80 6.82
CA ASN A 19 -7.48 12.51 7.56
C ASN A 19 -8.68 13.35 7.11
N ALA A 20 -8.52 14.67 7.00
CA ALA A 20 -9.57 15.56 6.51
C ALA A 20 -9.95 15.28 5.05
N ARG A 21 -8.95 14.97 4.20
CA ARG A 21 -9.15 14.66 2.78
C ARG A 21 -10.00 13.40 2.60
N PHE A 22 -9.68 12.33 3.33
CA PHE A 22 -10.38 11.04 3.19
C PHE A 22 -11.76 11.05 3.86
N ALA A 23 -11.94 11.82 4.94
CA ALA A 23 -13.26 12.04 5.53
C ALA A 23 -14.24 12.75 4.57
N ALA A 24 -13.72 13.56 3.62
CA ALA A 24 -14.50 14.28 2.63
C ALA A 24 -14.82 13.47 1.36
N THR A 25 -14.28 12.26 1.20
CA THR A 25 -14.60 11.41 0.03
C THR A 25 -15.90 10.63 0.27
N ALA A 26 -16.45 10.03 -0.79
CA ALA A 26 -17.65 9.19 -0.70
C ALA A 26 -17.50 8.01 0.29
N THR A 27 -16.28 7.55 0.53
CA THR A 27 -15.99 6.44 1.45
C THR A 27 -15.80 6.89 2.89
N GLY A 28 -15.59 8.19 3.16
CA GLY A 28 -15.55 8.77 4.50
C GLY A 28 -14.59 8.09 5.49
N HIS A 29 -13.52 7.47 5.00
CA HIS A 29 -12.65 6.62 5.81
C HIS A 29 -11.47 7.39 6.41
N ARG A 30 -10.78 6.76 7.36
CA ARG A 30 -9.53 7.28 7.95
C ARG A 30 -8.30 6.76 7.20
N PRO A 31 -7.17 7.49 7.22
CA PRO A 31 -5.90 6.97 6.72
C PRO A 31 -5.57 5.63 7.37
N ARG A 32 -5.13 4.68 6.55
CA ARG A 32 -4.64 3.37 6.99
C ARG A 32 -3.44 3.00 6.11
N PRO A 33 -2.24 3.49 6.46
CA PRO A 33 -1.04 3.23 5.69
C PRO A 33 -0.72 1.73 5.61
N VAL A 34 -0.47 1.23 4.40
CA VAL A 34 -0.04 -0.15 4.14
C VAL A 34 1.45 -0.14 3.83
N VAL A 35 2.25 -0.47 4.84
CA VAL A 35 3.72 -0.39 4.80
C VAL A 35 4.29 -1.80 4.69
N TRP A 36 4.81 -2.17 3.52
CA TRP A 36 5.17 -3.56 3.21
C TRP A 36 6.57 -3.71 2.61
N PHE A 37 7.60 -3.46 3.39
CA PHE A 37 8.99 -3.63 2.94
C PHE A 37 9.93 -3.93 4.10
N GLU A 38 11.04 -4.61 3.81
CA GLU A 38 12.21 -4.70 4.68
C GLU A 38 13.47 -4.34 3.88
N SER A 39 14.54 -3.94 4.58
CA SER A 39 15.83 -3.59 3.98
C SER A 39 16.49 -4.76 3.22
N THR A 40 16.10 -5.99 3.59
CA THR A 40 16.66 -7.23 3.07
C THR A 40 16.05 -7.67 1.75
N ALA A 41 14.87 -7.13 1.40
CA ALA A 41 14.18 -7.45 0.15
C ALA A 41 15.09 -7.27 -1.06
N ARG A 42 15.07 -8.25 -1.97
CA ARG A 42 15.87 -8.24 -3.19
C ARG A 42 15.07 -7.82 -4.42
N LEU A 43 13.74 -7.83 -4.31
CA LEU A 43 12.82 -7.40 -5.34
C LEU A 43 11.88 -6.33 -4.78
N LEU A 44 11.64 -5.28 -5.56
CA LEU A 44 10.68 -4.23 -5.25
C LEU A 44 9.59 -4.20 -6.32
N VAL A 45 8.34 -4.28 -5.88
CA VAL A 45 7.14 -4.03 -6.70
C VAL A 45 6.65 -2.62 -6.40
N ALA A 46 6.74 -1.74 -7.41
CA ALA A 46 6.25 -0.37 -7.32
C ALA A 46 4.81 -0.28 -7.86
N GLY A 47 3.90 0.33 -7.10
CA GLY A 47 2.49 0.50 -7.46
C GLY A 47 1.99 1.93 -7.25
N GLN A 48 0.72 2.19 -7.59
CA GLN A 48 0.12 3.52 -7.37
C GLN A 48 -0.31 3.73 -5.92
N ALA A 49 -1.40 3.10 -5.51
CA ALA A 49 -1.96 3.19 -4.17
C ALA A 49 -2.77 1.92 -3.84
N PRO A 50 -3.01 1.62 -2.55
CA PRO A 50 -3.96 0.60 -2.13
C PRO A 50 -5.36 0.84 -2.71
N GLY A 51 -6.02 -0.21 -3.17
CA GLY A 51 -7.47 -0.21 -3.40
C GLY A 51 -8.26 -0.42 -2.10
N ARG A 52 -9.60 -0.42 -2.19
CA ARG A 52 -10.49 -0.61 -1.03
C ARG A 52 -10.30 -1.94 -0.29
N GLN A 53 -10.12 -3.05 -1.01
CA GLN A 53 -9.87 -4.37 -0.38
C GLN A 53 -8.54 -4.41 0.38
N VAL A 54 -7.51 -3.74 -0.16
CA VAL A 54 -6.20 -3.61 0.49
C VAL A 54 -6.32 -2.71 1.72
N HIS A 55 -7.12 -1.64 1.66
CA HIS A 55 -7.41 -0.82 2.83
C HIS A 55 -8.02 -1.64 3.97
N GLU A 56 -9.03 -2.46 3.68
CA GLU A 56 -9.71 -3.27 4.69
C GLU A 56 -8.79 -4.39 5.24
N SER A 57 -8.13 -5.13 4.35
CA SER A 57 -7.30 -6.27 4.75
C SER A 57 -5.94 -5.87 5.32
N GLY A 58 -5.38 -4.73 4.92
CA GLY A 58 -4.01 -4.34 5.21
C GLY A 58 -2.94 -5.14 4.44
N ILE A 59 -3.34 -5.96 3.46
CA ILE A 59 -2.44 -6.82 2.69
C ILE A 59 -2.36 -6.28 1.26
N PRO A 60 -1.19 -5.83 0.78
CA PRO A 60 -1.04 -5.28 -0.56
C PRO A 60 -1.35 -6.35 -1.62
N PHE A 61 -1.92 -5.97 -2.76
CA PHE A 61 -2.25 -6.90 -3.84
C PHE A 61 -3.12 -8.11 -3.40
N LYS A 62 -3.91 -7.97 -2.32
CA LYS A 62 -4.91 -8.97 -1.94
C LYS A 62 -6.19 -8.81 -2.77
N ASP A 63 -6.04 -8.94 -4.08
CA ASP A 63 -7.12 -8.90 -5.06
C ASP A 63 -6.71 -9.66 -6.34
N ARG A 64 -7.62 -9.73 -7.32
CA ARG A 64 -7.38 -10.43 -8.60
C ARG A 64 -6.18 -9.88 -9.39
N SER A 65 -5.78 -8.62 -9.17
CA SER A 65 -4.59 -8.07 -9.83
C SER A 65 -3.31 -8.65 -9.22
N GLY A 66 -3.31 -8.90 -7.90
CA GLY A 66 -2.23 -9.60 -7.23
C GLY A 66 -2.09 -11.05 -7.66
N ASP A 67 -3.20 -11.75 -7.86
CA ASP A 67 -3.17 -13.14 -8.37
C ASP A 67 -2.45 -13.21 -9.72
N ARG A 68 -2.80 -12.31 -10.65
CA ARG A 68 -2.14 -12.21 -11.96
C ARG A 68 -0.67 -11.79 -11.85
N LEU A 69 -0.36 -10.87 -10.96
CA LEU A 69 1.02 -10.43 -10.76
C LEU A 69 1.90 -11.57 -10.24
N ARG A 70 1.43 -12.36 -9.27
CA ARG A 70 2.15 -13.53 -8.76
C ARG A 70 2.39 -14.58 -9.84
N ASP A 71 1.37 -14.83 -10.66
CA ASP A 71 1.47 -15.72 -11.83
C ASP A 71 2.55 -15.23 -12.81
N TRP A 72 2.54 -13.95 -13.18
CA TRP A 72 3.56 -13.37 -14.06
C TRP A 72 4.98 -13.43 -13.47
N MET A 73 5.09 -13.28 -12.15
CA MET A 73 6.36 -13.36 -11.44
C MET A 73 6.84 -14.81 -11.26
N GLY A 74 5.97 -15.81 -11.48
CA GLY A 74 6.28 -17.21 -11.24
C GLY A 74 6.56 -17.53 -9.77
N VAL A 75 5.93 -16.81 -8.84
CA VAL A 75 6.12 -17.01 -7.39
C VAL A 75 4.82 -17.38 -6.70
N ASP A 76 4.92 -18.15 -5.62
CA ASP A 76 3.78 -18.49 -4.79
C ASP A 76 3.41 -17.34 -3.83
N GLU A 77 2.26 -17.50 -3.16
CA GLU A 77 1.75 -16.51 -2.20
C GLU A 77 2.71 -16.29 -1.02
N SER A 78 3.32 -17.38 -0.52
CA SER A 78 4.25 -17.31 0.61
C SER A 78 5.51 -16.51 0.28
N THR A 79 6.08 -16.70 -0.92
CA THR A 79 7.22 -15.92 -1.42
C THR A 79 6.85 -14.47 -1.65
N PHE A 80 5.69 -14.20 -2.25
CA PHE A 80 5.29 -12.84 -2.61
C PHE A 80 5.02 -11.97 -1.37
N TYR A 81 4.48 -12.56 -0.30
CA TYR A 81 4.18 -11.85 0.94
C TYR A 81 5.31 -11.87 1.97
N ASP A 82 6.42 -12.55 1.71
CA ASP A 82 7.62 -12.45 2.52
C ASP A 82 8.31 -11.10 2.30
N THR A 83 8.12 -10.18 3.25
CA THR A 83 8.72 -8.83 3.22
C THR A 83 10.25 -8.82 3.16
N SER A 84 10.92 -9.91 3.55
CA SER A 84 12.37 -10.05 3.46
C SER A 84 12.87 -10.42 2.06
N ARG A 85 11.96 -10.84 1.17
CA ARG A 85 12.24 -11.23 -0.22
C ARG A 85 11.67 -10.22 -1.21
N VAL A 86 10.41 -9.82 -1.01
CA VAL A 86 9.67 -8.90 -1.87
C VAL A 86 9.16 -7.71 -1.06
N ALA A 87 9.61 -6.52 -1.44
CA ALA A 87 9.07 -5.25 -0.97
C ALA A 87 7.96 -4.77 -1.91
N ILE A 88 6.86 -4.27 -1.36
CA ILE A 88 5.78 -3.66 -2.12
C ILE A 88 5.65 -2.20 -1.64
N VAL A 89 6.01 -1.28 -2.53
CA VAL A 89 6.09 0.15 -2.22
C VAL A 89 5.18 0.92 -3.17
N PRO A 90 4.01 1.41 -2.70
CA PRO A 90 3.14 2.24 -3.51
C PRO A 90 3.61 3.70 -3.50
N MET A 91 3.23 4.47 -4.53
CA MET A 91 3.39 5.93 -4.54
C MET A 91 2.63 6.57 -3.38
N ALA A 92 1.42 6.09 -3.05
CA ALA A 92 0.71 6.48 -1.83
C ALA A 92 0.40 5.28 -0.93
N PHE A 93 0.64 5.42 0.37
CA PHE A 93 0.49 4.32 1.35
C PHE A 93 -0.97 4.05 1.76
N CYS A 94 -1.92 4.92 1.41
CA CYS A 94 -3.34 4.78 1.78
C CYS A 94 -4.23 4.69 0.55
N PHE A 95 -5.35 3.97 0.68
CA PHE A 95 -6.44 4.07 -0.27
C PHE A 95 -7.01 5.50 -0.30
N PRO A 96 -7.00 6.17 -1.46
CA PRO A 96 -7.36 7.58 -1.55
C PRO A 96 -8.87 7.85 -1.54
N GLY A 97 -9.71 6.82 -1.68
CA GLY A 97 -11.16 6.94 -1.82
C GLY A 97 -11.63 6.81 -3.26
N TYR A 98 -12.95 6.81 -3.46
CA TYR A 98 -13.57 6.80 -4.78
C TYR A 98 -13.91 8.20 -5.28
N GLY A 99 -13.76 8.40 -6.59
CA GLY A 99 -14.28 9.57 -7.30
C GLY A 99 -15.76 9.41 -7.66
N ALA A 100 -16.33 10.44 -8.30
CA ALA A 100 -17.75 10.48 -8.65
C ALA A 100 -18.20 9.34 -9.59
N SER A 101 -17.29 8.80 -10.41
CA SER A 101 -17.51 7.66 -11.31
C SER A 101 -17.41 6.29 -10.60
N GLY A 102 -17.08 6.26 -9.31
CA GLY A 102 -16.79 5.03 -8.56
C GLY A 102 -15.39 4.46 -8.80
N SER A 103 -14.54 5.12 -9.61
CA SER A 103 -13.14 4.73 -9.77
C SER A 103 -12.27 5.24 -8.61
N ASP A 104 -11.15 4.56 -8.35
CA ASP A 104 -10.17 5.02 -7.36
C ASP A 104 -9.68 6.44 -7.71
N LEU A 105 -9.58 7.28 -6.68
CA LEU A 105 -8.93 8.58 -6.79
C LEU A 105 -7.42 8.39 -7.00
N PRO A 106 -6.73 9.35 -7.64
CA PRO A 106 -5.28 9.29 -7.77
C PRO A 106 -4.59 9.42 -6.39
N PRO A 107 -3.34 8.92 -6.27
CA PRO A 107 -2.46 9.18 -5.12
C PRO A 107 -2.45 10.69 -4.76
N PRO A 108 -2.66 11.07 -3.49
CA PRO A 108 -2.56 12.47 -3.08
C PRO A 108 -1.11 12.97 -3.19
N ALA A 109 -0.90 14.16 -3.74
CA ALA A 109 0.43 14.77 -3.87
C ALA A 109 1.14 15.07 -2.53
N ILE A 110 0.43 15.07 -1.41
CA ILE A 110 1.05 15.15 -0.08
C ILE A 110 1.74 13.83 0.34
N CYS A 111 1.41 12.73 -0.34
CA CYS A 111 1.98 11.41 -0.13
C CYS A 111 3.01 11.11 -1.22
N THR A 112 3.94 12.03 -1.47
CA THR A 112 5.12 11.89 -2.34
C THR A 112 6.29 12.58 -1.68
#